data_AF-A0A7C7RPB3-F1
#
_entry.id   AF-A0A7C7RPB3-F1
#
_cell.length_a   1.000
_cell.length_b   1.000
_cell.length_c   1.000
_cell.angle_alpha   90.00
_cell.angle_beta   90.00
_cell.angle_gamma   90.00
#
_symmetry.space_group_name_H-M   'P 1'
#
loop_
_entity.id
_entity.type
_entity.pdbx_description
1 polymer ?
#
loop_
_entity_poly.entity_id
_entity_poly.type
_entity_poly.pdbx_seq_one_letter_code
_entity_poly.pdbx_strand_id
1 'polypeptide(L)'
;MVRKKFLVCWILILIAYSLTIYHAISPWLLGAGVWASPIGEDGSLLLRGRNIIDLYASVADRVWESYNQRLEQKPYDPGLFAWGIHYEIRSYCEMYRLTEDRLWIERAVARCDYLYNLRDVNGDGIPSWGNYNATYGNARYEREGWREFGVWDGVLTTAMIETAQVILDYKILKNNQTLKAKADRYINVVKTVIERYHNAWSDLPDGAGYYWDCPREDVIGPIVNRFSALGISELKLYDVLKDPKYLIKPVAMARLFKKNLMLRDDAYVWTYAVPPSQYAGSIEDISHGAIDLEFAILCYNHGLVFNETDMQRFVATYKKLIWKGFNKRPHLAQRVDGGGTTDYSTASRNWVILSIFDPSVWVYQWTVFNDREPLYSGYYLQAISQLTTYYPGDDVVAQIMIREAESVVNNIPSLYLPFKYLAEISLDEARAYYDAGDVANAFASAKKCMSIAENAGIAIGSIIVISIFAAVLAVIQVYTGRQGSFVKRGRGNLRFSLG
;
A
#
# COMPACT_ATOMS: atom_id res chain seq x y z
N MET A 1 5.09 -4.96 64.95
CA MET A 1 5.43 -3.79 64.11
C MET A 1 5.89 -4.16 62.69
N VAL A 2 6.70 -5.22 62.51
CA VAL A 2 7.19 -5.71 61.20
C VAL A 2 6.05 -6.10 60.24
N ARG A 3 5.00 -6.80 60.69
CA ARG A 3 3.85 -7.20 59.84
C ARG A 3 3.04 -6.04 59.21
N LYS A 4 2.87 -4.90 59.91
CA LYS A 4 2.15 -3.73 59.36
C LYS A 4 2.98 -3.02 58.27
N LYS A 5 4.30 -2.88 58.47
CA LYS A 5 5.22 -2.36 57.44
C LYS A 5 5.28 -3.29 56.22
N PHE A 6 5.14 -4.60 56.43
CA PHE A 6 5.07 -5.62 55.37
C PHE A 6 3.80 -5.55 54.52
N LEU A 7 2.63 -5.32 55.11
CA LEU A 7 1.38 -5.15 54.37
C LEU A 7 1.43 -3.89 53.50
N VAL A 8 2.03 -2.81 54.04
CA VAL A 8 2.25 -1.56 53.30
C VAL A 8 3.19 -1.78 52.11
N CYS A 9 4.27 -2.56 52.24
CA CYS A 9 5.13 -2.90 51.10
C CYS A 9 4.40 -3.70 50.02
N TRP A 10 3.55 -4.67 50.37
CA TRP A 10 2.75 -5.41 49.38
C TRP A 10 1.68 -4.55 48.72
N ILE A 11 1.03 -3.65 49.46
CA ILE A 11 0.11 -2.66 48.90
C ILE A 11 0.86 -1.72 47.95
N LEU A 12 2.07 -1.28 48.31
CA LEU A 12 2.90 -0.45 47.43
C LEU A 12 3.39 -1.21 46.19
N ILE A 13 3.68 -2.51 46.30
CA ILE A 13 4.00 -3.37 45.15
C ILE A 13 2.78 -3.57 44.26
N LEU A 14 1.59 -3.77 44.83
CA LEU A 14 0.33 -3.89 44.08
C LEU A 14 -0.04 -2.56 43.41
N ILE A 15 0.14 -1.42 44.10
CA ILE A 15 -0.05 -0.09 43.53
C ILE A 15 0.98 0.17 42.43
N ALA A 16 2.25 -0.17 42.64
CA ALA A 16 3.28 -0.07 41.61
C ALA A 16 2.97 -1.01 40.44
N TYR A 17 2.43 -2.21 40.69
CA TYR A 17 1.98 -3.17 39.68
C TYR A 17 0.81 -2.61 38.87
N SER A 18 -0.22 -2.06 39.52
CA SER A 18 -1.37 -1.41 38.88
C SER A 18 -0.94 -0.17 38.09
N LEU A 19 -0.04 0.66 38.65
CA LEU A 19 0.50 1.84 37.97
C LEU A 19 1.42 1.47 36.81
N THR A 20 2.21 0.39 36.92
CA THR A 20 3.09 -0.08 35.84
C THR A 20 2.28 -0.74 34.73
N ILE A 21 1.24 -1.50 35.06
CA ILE A 21 0.23 -2.00 34.10
C ILE A 21 -0.44 -0.82 33.41
N TYR A 22 -0.92 0.15 34.18
CA TYR A 22 -1.50 1.36 33.61
C TYR A 22 -0.50 2.09 32.71
N HIS A 23 0.76 2.29 33.13
CA HIS A 23 1.73 3.05 32.33
C HIS A 23 2.30 2.28 31.12
N ALA A 24 2.50 0.97 31.23
CA ALA A 24 3.00 0.13 30.15
C ALA A 24 1.92 -0.12 29.08
N ILE A 25 0.66 -0.18 29.51
CA ILE A 25 -0.45 -0.51 28.63
C ILE A 25 -1.19 0.77 28.15
N SER A 26 -1.23 1.86 28.93
CA SER A 26 -1.92 3.13 28.58
C SER A 26 -1.50 3.73 27.23
N PRO A 27 -0.22 3.87 26.87
CA PRO A 27 0.15 4.40 25.56
C PRO A 27 -0.32 3.54 24.39
N TRP A 28 -0.43 2.22 24.60
CA TRP A 28 -0.83 1.24 23.58
C TRP A 28 -2.35 1.00 23.52
N LEU A 29 -3.06 1.08 24.66
CA LEU A 29 -4.52 0.95 24.77
C LEU A 29 -5.28 2.27 24.60
N LEU A 30 -4.69 3.40 25.00
CA LEU A 30 -5.34 4.71 25.08
C LEU A 30 -4.77 5.70 24.06
N GLY A 31 -3.78 5.31 23.24
CA GLY A 31 -3.00 6.16 22.34
C GLY A 31 -3.79 7.32 21.75
N ALA A 32 -3.69 8.48 22.39
CA ALA A 32 -4.32 9.71 21.92
C ALA A 32 -3.70 10.06 20.56
N GLY A 33 -4.51 10.03 19.50
CA GLY A 33 -4.08 10.23 18.10
C GLY A 33 -4.04 8.96 17.23
N VAL A 34 -4.20 7.76 17.80
CA VAL A 34 -4.16 6.47 17.06
C VAL A 34 -5.51 6.09 16.44
N TRP A 35 -6.59 6.67 16.96
CA TRP A 35 -7.99 6.42 16.55
C TRP A 35 -8.49 7.35 15.45
N ALA A 36 -7.58 7.93 14.67
CA ALA A 36 -7.94 8.84 13.60
C ALA A 36 -9.01 8.21 12.71
N SER A 37 -10.05 8.98 12.42
CA SER A 37 -11.08 8.66 11.44
C SER A 37 -10.65 9.23 10.08
N PRO A 38 -10.96 8.55 8.96
CA PRO A 38 -10.92 9.16 7.63
C PRO A 38 -11.98 10.26 7.46
N ILE A 39 -12.91 10.42 8.41
CA ILE A 39 -14.03 11.35 8.32
C ILE A 39 -13.78 12.50 9.30
N GLY A 40 -13.70 13.73 8.78
CA GLY A 40 -13.60 14.95 9.56
C GLY A 40 -14.94 15.40 10.15
N GLU A 41 -14.90 16.28 11.14
CA GLU A 41 -16.11 16.84 11.77
C GLU A 41 -17.00 17.61 10.78
N ASP A 42 -16.40 18.14 9.71
CA ASP A 42 -17.06 18.84 8.61
C ASP A 42 -17.47 17.92 7.44
N GLY A 43 -17.31 16.60 7.61
CA GLY A 43 -17.54 15.60 6.55
C GLY A 43 -16.40 15.54 5.52
N SER A 44 -15.27 16.21 5.75
CA SER A 44 -14.13 16.12 4.83
C SER A 44 -13.43 14.76 4.95
N LEU A 45 -12.95 14.25 3.81
CA LEU A 45 -12.08 13.08 3.79
C LEU A 45 -10.69 13.46 4.31
N LEU A 46 -10.26 12.79 5.38
CA LEU A 46 -9.00 13.02 6.06
C LEU A 46 -7.98 11.92 5.75
N LEU A 47 -6.73 12.33 5.64
CA LEU A 47 -5.58 11.46 5.69
C LEU A 47 -4.53 12.09 6.61
N ARG A 48 -4.07 11.35 7.62
CA ARG A 48 -3.16 11.86 8.67
C ARG A 48 -3.72 13.09 9.42
N GLY A 49 -5.04 13.12 9.61
CA GLY A 49 -5.74 14.21 10.29
C GLY A 49 -5.79 15.53 9.50
N ARG A 50 -5.46 15.51 8.21
CA ARG A 50 -5.59 16.67 7.30
C ARG A 50 -6.58 16.35 6.21
N ASN A 51 -7.30 17.35 5.71
CA ASN A 51 -8.09 17.23 4.48
C ASN A 51 -7.20 16.64 3.37
N ILE A 52 -7.68 15.58 2.73
CA ILE A 52 -6.89 14.77 1.81
C ILE A 52 -6.48 15.56 0.54
N ILE A 53 -7.30 16.52 0.11
CA ILE A 53 -7.03 17.38 -1.04
C ILE A 53 -5.91 18.38 -0.69
N ASP A 54 -5.98 19.01 0.49
CA ASP A 54 -4.93 19.92 0.97
C ASP A 54 -3.60 19.20 1.20
N LEU A 55 -3.67 17.97 1.75
CA LEU A 55 -2.50 17.12 1.91
C LEU A 55 -1.92 16.79 0.53
N TYR A 56 -2.75 16.34 -0.42
CA TYR A 56 -2.32 16.05 -1.79
C TYR A 56 -1.59 17.24 -2.39
N ALA A 57 -2.19 18.45 -2.35
CA ALA A 57 -1.59 19.64 -2.93
C ALA A 57 -0.20 19.93 -2.32
N SER A 58 -0.09 19.86 -0.99
CA SER A 58 1.17 20.08 -0.29
C SER A 58 2.26 19.05 -0.62
N VAL A 59 1.88 17.77 -0.84
CA VAL A 59 2.80 16.72 -1.27
C VAL A 59 3.18 16.94 -2.74
N ALA A 60 2.22 17.31 -3.58
CA ALA A 60 2.42 17.53 -5.01
C ALA A 60 3.41 18.64 -5.28
N ASP A 61 3.37 19.74 -4.52
CA ASP A 61 4.34 20.84 -4.64
C ASP A 61 5.76 20.39 -4.29
N ARG A 62 5.92 19.61 -3.21
CA ARG A 62 7.23 19.08 -2.80
C ARG A 62 7.78 18.07 -3.80
N VAL A 63 6.93 17.20 -4.33
CA VAL A 63 7.31 16.26 -5.40
C VAL A 63 7.73 17.00 -6.65
N TRP A 64 6.93 17.99 -7.07
CA TRP A 64 7.22 18.81 -8.24
C TRP A 64 8.59 19.49 -8.14
N GLU A 65 8.86 20.16 -7.02
CA GLU A 65 10.15 20.81 -6.75
C GLU A 65 11.30 19.80 -6.72
N SER A 66 11.16 18.71 -5.97
CA SER A 66 12.19 17.67 -5.85
C SER A 66 12.51 17.03 -7.20
N TYR A 67 11.50 16.74 -8.01
CA TYR A 67 11.69 16.13 -9.32
C TYR A 67 12.30 17.13 -10.31
N ASN A 68 11.93 18.42 -10.26
CA ASN A 68 12.57 19.43 -11.09
C ASN A 68 14.07 19.55 -10.78
N GLN A 69 14.45 19.60 -9.49
CA GLN A 69 15.87 19.62 -9.10
C GLN A 69 16.63 18.40 -9.62
N ARG A 70 16.01 17.21 -9.60
CA ARG A 70 16.61 15.99 -10.16
C ARG A 70 16.76 16.06 -11.68
N LEU A 71 15.77 16.60 -12.38
CA LEU A 71 15.79 16.76 -13.84
C LEU A 71 16.77 17.84 -14.30
N GLU A 72 17.03 18.86 -13.49
CA GLU A 72 18.08 19.84 -13.76
C GLU A 72 19.47 19.20 -13.70
N GLN A 73 19.69 18.30 -12.73
CA GLN A 73 20.96 17.58 -12.58
C GLN A 73 21.15 16.47 -13.62
N LYS A 74 20.06 15.78 -13.96
CA LYS A 74 20.06 14.68 -14.92
C LYS A 74 18.82 14.77 -15.81
N PRO A 75 18.91 15.50 -16.94
CA PRO A 75 17.75 15.73 -17.80
C PRO A 75 17.14 14.45 -18.38
N TYR A 76 17.95 13.44 -18.64
CA TYR A 76 17.45 12.13 -19.07
C TYR A 76 17.66 11.09 -17.96
N ASP A 77 16.62 10.84 -17.15
CA ASP A 77 16.63 9.80 -16.11
C ASP A 77 15.44 8.86 -16.30
N PRO A 78 15.56 7.83 -17.15
CA PRO A 78 14.43 6.98 -17.51
C PRO A 78 13.91 6.16 -16.33
N GLY A 79 14.74 5.93 -15.30
CA GLY A 79 14.30 5.35 -14.03
C GLY A 79 13.39 6.30 -13.23
N LEU A 80 13.67 7.61 -13.21
CA LEU A 80 12.76 8.60 -12.62
C LEU A 80 11.49 8.74 -13.45
N PHE A 81 11.60 8.67 -14.77
CA PHE A 81 10.44 8.72 -15.66
C PHE A 81 9.48 7.57 -15.31
N ALA A 82 10.00 6.33 -15.35
CA ALA A 82 9.23 5.11 -15.18
C ALA A 82 8.80 4.85 -13.72
N TRP A 83 9.48 5.37 -12.70
CA TRP A 83 9.14 5.06 -11.30
C TRP A 83 8.80 6.28 -10.42
N GLY A 84 8.67 7.45 -11.05
CA GLY A 84 8.28 8.70 -10.39
C GLY A 84 7.33 9.53 -11.24
N ILE A 85 7.79 10.05 -12.38
CA ILE A 85 7.05 11.04 -13.17
C ILE A 85 5.75 10.49 -13.74
N HIS A 86 5.71 9.24 -14.22
CA HIS A 86 4.46 8.72 -14.75
C HIS A 86 3.38 8.66 -13.66
N TYR A 87 3.72 8.28 -12.43
CA TYR A 87 2.78 8.30 -11.30
C TYR A 87 2.30 9.72 -10.97
N GLU A 88 3.22 10.70 -11.01
CA GLU A 88 2.93 12.12 -10.83
C GLU A 88 1.91 12.59 -11.89
N ILE A 89 2.15 12.34 -13.18
CA ILE A 89 1.24 12.68 -14.28
C ILE A 89 -0.15 12.08 -14.08
N ARG A 90 -0.22 10.77 -13.81
CA ARG A 90 -1.49 10.06 -13.64
C ARG A 90 -2.27 10.60 -12.45
N SER A 91 -1.58 10.90 -11.35
CA SER A 91 -2.22 11.51 -10.17
C SER A 91 -2.76 12.92 -10.46
N TYR A 92 -2.08 13.72 -11.28
CA TYR A 92 -2.59 15.02 -11.70
C TYR A 92 -3.82 14.91 -12.60
N CYS A 93 -3.87 13.88 -13.47
CA CYS A 93 -5.06 13.60 -14.25
C CYS A 93 -6.26 13.31 -13.34
N GLU A 94 -6.09 12.45 -12.32
CA GLU A 94 -7.15 12.18 -11.34
C GLU A 94 -7.58 13.42 -10.57
N MET A 95 -6.63 14.24 -10.11
CA MET A 95 -6.97 15.45 -9.38
C MET A 95 -7.67 16.50 -10.22
N TYR A 96 -7.33 16.61 -11.51
CA TYR A 96 -8.12 17.41 -12.43
C TYR A 96 -9.55 16.87 -12.54
N ARG A 97 -9.76 15.55 -12.65
CA ARG A 97 -11.11 14.98 -12.71
C ARG A 97 -11.93 15.27 -11.45
N LEU A 98 -11.28 15.28 -10.29
CA LEU A 98 -11.92 15.51 -8.99
C LEU A 98 -12.22 16.98 -8.69
N THR A 99 -11.35 17.89 -9.14
CA THR A 99 -11.41 19.31 -8.71
C THR A 99 -11.68 20.29 -9.85
N GLU A 100 -11.48 19.86 -11.10
CA GLU A 100 -11.44 20.69 -12.30
C GLU A 100 -10.45 21.88 -12.24
N ASP A 101 -9.54 21.89 -11.25
CA ASP A 101 -8.50 22.89 -11.13
C ASP A 101 -7.45 22.71 -12.23
N ARG A 102 -7.34 23.74 -13.09
CA ARG A 102 -6.45 23.77 -14.24
C ARG A 102 -4.98 23.56 -13.89
N LEU A 103 -4.56 23.87 -12.66
CA LEU A 103 -3.18 23.62 -12.20
C LEU A 103 -2.76 22.17 -12.47
N TRP A 104 -3.63 21.20 -12.19
CA TRP A 104 -3.29 19.78 -12.28
C TRP A 104 -3.08 19.35 -13.72
N ILE A 105 -4.00 19.68 -14.62
CA ILE A 105 -3.83 19.32 -16.03
C ILE A 105 -2.66 20.07 -16.67
N GLU A 106 -2.36 21.30 -16.25
CA GLU A 106 -1.20 22.05 -16.73
C GLU A 106 0.12 21.40 -16.30
N ARG A 107 0.20 20.88 -15.06
CA ARG A 107 1.36 20.10 -14.59
C ARG A 107 1.51 18.77 -15.34
N ALA A 108 0.42 18.05 -15.58
CA ALA A 108 0.44 16.82 -16.39
C ALA A 108 0.97 17.09 -17.79
N VAL A 109 0.44 18.11 -18.47
CA VAL A 109 0.87 18.55 -19.81
C VAL A 109 2.36 18.95 -19.82
N ALA A 110 2.84 19.67 -18.81
CA ALA A 110 4.24 20.06 -18.72
C ALA A 110 5.19 18.84 -18.63
N ARG A 111 4.81 17.80 -17.87
CA ARG A 111 5.56 16.54 -17.82
C ARG A 111 5.47 15.74 -19.11
N CYS A 112 4.28 15.67 -19.74
CA CYS A 112 4.14 15.03 -21.05
C CYS A 112 4.96 15.72 -22.14
N ASP A 113 5.02 17.06 -22.15
CA ASP A 113 5.88 17.81 -23.08
C ASP A 113 7.37 17.53 -22.83
N TYR A 114 7.78 17.42 -21.57
CA TYR A 114 9.14 17.06 -21.20
C TYR A 114 9.52 15.67 -21.73
N LEU A 115 8.67 14.66 -21.45
CA LEU A 115 8.86 13.29 -21.94
C LEU A 115 8.84 13.25 -23.46
N TYR A 116 7.92 13.98 -24.10
CA TYR A 116 7.86 14.11 -25.54
C TYR A 116 9.20 14.60 -26.07
N ASN A 117 9.76 15.71 -25.56
CA ASN A 117 11.01 16.26 -26.07
C ASN A 117 12.22 15.33 -25.95
N LEU A 118 12.18 14.37 -25.02
CA LEU A 118 13.26 13.41 -24.76
C LEU A 118 13.01 12.02 -25.33
N ARG A 119 11.96 11.84 -26.12
CA ARG A 119 11.53 10.52 -26.62
C ARG A 119 12.50 9.85 -27.61
N ASP A 120 13.51 10.55 -28.13
CA ASP A 120 14.37 10.04 -29.21
C ASP A 120 15.83 10.49 -28.98
N VAL A 121 16.32 10.30 -27.75
CA VAL A 121 17.71 10.67 -27.41
C VAL A 121 18.75 9.77 -28.08
N ASN A 122 18.35 8.59 -28.55
CA ASN A 122 19.21 7.69 -29.30
C ASN A 122 19.25 8.01 -30.81
N GLY A 123 18.33 8.85 -31.30
CA GLY A 123 18.32 9.37 -32.68
C GLY A 123 17.89 8.35 -33.73
N ASP A 124 17.13 7.32 -33.35
CA ASP A 124 16.63 6.30 -34.28
C ASP A 124 15.31 6.70 -34.97
N GLY A 125 14.74 7.85 -34.57
CA GLY A 125 13.50 8.39 -35.13
C GLY A 125 12.24 7.75 -34.55
N ILE A 126 12.36 6.84 -33.58
CA ILE A 126 11.24 6.14 -32.96
C ILE A 126 11.15 6.49 -31.47
N PRO A 127 10.01 7.04 -31.01
CA PRO A 127 9.82 7.37 -29.60
C PRO A 127 10.06 6.17 -28.67
N SER A 128 10.92 6.33 -27.66
CA SER A 128 11.19 5.38 -26.58
C SER A 128 12.02 6.05 -25.46
N TRP A 129 11.81 5.62 -24.22
CA TRP A 129 12.58 6.09 -23.06
C TRP A 129 13.52 5.03 -22.51
N GLY A 130 14.24 4.35 -23.41
CA GLY A 130 15.16 3.28 -23.09
C GLY A 130 16.36 3.66 -22.21
N ASN A 131 17.00 2.63 -21.67
CA ASN A 131 18.24 2.69 -20.92
C ASN A 131 19.44 2.54 -21.86
N TYR A 132 19.82 3.57 -22.61
CA TYR A 132 20.70 3.39 -23.77
C TYR A 132 22.19 3.33 -23.48
N ASN A 133 22.67 4.04 -22.46
CA ASN A 133 24.07 4.07 -22.04
C ASN A 133 24.22 4.87 -20.72
N ALA A 134 25.46 5.03 -20.24
CA ALA A 134 25.77 5.79 -19.03
C ALA A 134 25.27 7.25 -19.05
N THR A 135 25.16 7.88 -20.23
CA THR A 135 24.63 9.24 -20.38
C THR A 135 23.10 9.25 -20.41
N TYR A 136 22.52 8.41 -21.27
CA TYR A 136 21.08 8.31 -21.50
C TYR A 136 20.51 7.04 -20.87
N GLY A 137 20.72 6.91 -19.56
CA GLY A 137 20.34 5.70 -18.84
C GLY A 137 20.56 5.82 -17.34
N ASN A 138 20.29 4.75 -16.61
CA ASN A 138 20.40 4.66 -15.16
C ASN A 138 21.22 3.43 -14.79
N ALA A 139 22.41 3.66 -14.21
CA ALA A 139 23.38 2.63 -13.85
C ALA A 139 22.82 1.55 -12.91
N ARG A 140 21.75 1.84 -12.14
CA ARG A 140 21.04 0.82 -11.35
C ARG A 140 20.56 -0.37 -12.19
N TYR A 141 20.26 -0.13 -13.47
CA TYR A 141 19.71 -1.11 -14.40
C TYR A 141 20.75 -1.61 -15.41
N GLU A 142 22.01 -1.20 -15.30
CA GLU A 142 23.10 -1.63 -16.20
C GLU A 142 23.26 -3.15 -16.22
N ARG A 143 23.04 -3.82 -15.08
CA ARG A 143 23.11 -5.29 -14.96
C ARG A 143 22.09 -6.04 -15.84
N GLU A 144 21.01 -5.37 -16.24
CA GLU A 144 19.98 -5.91 -17.13
C GLU A 144 20.23 -5.53 -18.60
N GLY A 145 21.34 -4.82 -18.87
CA GLY A 145 21.74 -4.35 -20.18
C GLY A 145 21.33 -2.91 -20.47
N TRP A 146 22.08 -2.28 -21.38
CA TRP A 146 21.72 -0.99 -21.96
C TRP A 146 20.71 -1.21 -23.10
N ARG A 147 19.43 -1.25 -22.75
CA ARG A 147 18.34 -1.57 -23.66
C ARG A 147 17.06 -0.80 -23.36
N GLU A 148 16.10 -0.92 -24.24
CA GLU A 148 14.73 -0.46 -24.03
C GLU A 148 14.01 -1.47 -23.11
N PHE A 149 13.18 -0.96 -22.21
CA PHE A 149 12.38 -1.78 -21.30
C PHE A 149 10.91 -1.53 -21.60
N GLY A 150 10.18 -2.57 -21.98
CA GLY A 150 8.76 -2.53 -22.33
C GLY A 150 7.91 -2.03 -21.19
N VAL A 151 8.31 -2.32 -19.94
CA VAL A 151 7.64 -1.76 -18.77
C VAL A 151 7.78 -0.24 -18.68
N TRP A 152 8.93 0.35 -19.04
CA TRP A 152 9.12 1.80 -19.00
C TRP A 152 8.30 2.49 -20.08
N ASP A 153 8.37 2.00 -21.32
CA ASP A 153 7.57 2.52 -22.42
C ASP A 153 6.08 2.36 -22.13
N GLY A 154 5.65 1.21 -21.60
CA GLY A 154 4.25 0.94 -21.23
C GLY A 154 3.70 1.93 -20.18
N VAL A 155 4.39 2.13 -19.06
CA VAL A 155 3.90 3.05 -18.01
C VAL A 155 3.96 4.52 -18.43
N LEU A 156 4.97 4.91 -19.22
CA LEU A 156 5.11 6.29 -19.71
C LEU A 156 4.06 6.62 -20.77
N THR A 157 3.84 5.71 -21.70
CA THR A 157 2.78 5.88 -22.71
C THR A 157 1.39 5.86 -22.08
N THR A 158 1.16 5.06 -21.04
CA THR A 158 -0.07 5.09 -20.23
C THR A 158 -0.33 6.49 -19.66
N ALA A 159 0.68 7.13 -19.06
CA ALA A 159 0.53 8.48 -18.52
C ALA A 159 0.22 9.54 -19.62
N MET A 160 0.84 9.40 -20.80
CA MET A 160 0.59 10.30 -21.93
C MET A 160 -0.83 10.14 -22.50
N ILE A 161 -1.31 8.90 -22.67
CA ILE A 161 -2.65 8.65 -23.21
C ILE A 161 -3.75 9.05 -22.22
N GLU A 162 -3.55 8.84 -20.92
CA GLU A 162 -4.49 9.31 -19.89
C GLU A 162 -4.59 10.84 -19.87
N THR A 163 -3.46 11.55 -20.03
CA THR A 163 -3.45 13.02 -20.15
C THR A 163 -4.21 13.47 -21.39
N ALA A 164 -3.98 12.82 -22.53
CA ALA A 164 -4.69 13.13 -23.77
C ALA A 164 -6.21 12.86 -23.62
N GLN A 165 -6.58 11.76 -22.96
CA GLN A 165 -7.98 11.42 -22.69
C GLN A 165 -8.67 12.49 -21.83
N VAL A 166 -8.05 12.95 -20.73
CA VAL A 166 -8.59 14.05 -19.91
C VAL A 166 -8.82 15.31 -20.75
N ILE A 167 -7.87 15.69 -21.61
CA ILE A 167 -8.04 16.86 -22.49
C ILE A 167 -9.24 16.67 -23.44
N LEU A 168 -9.46 15.47 -23.96
CA LEU A 168 -10.50 15.18 -24.94
C LEU A 168 -11.90 14.99 -24.32
N ASP A 169 -11.97 14.53 -23.07
CA ASP A 169 -13.23 14.27 -22.36
C ASP A 169 -13.86 15.56 -21.82
N TYR A 170 -13.04 16.54 -21.42
CA TYR A 170 -13.53 17.80 -20.85
C TYR A 170 -13.67 18.89 -21.92
N LYS A 171 -14.91 19.33 -22.16
CA LYS A 171 -15.26 20.29 -23.24
C LYS A 171 -14.41 21.57 -23.20
N ILE A 172 -14.13 22.11 -22.01
CA ILE A 172 -13.32 23.33 -21.85
C ILE A 172 -11.89 23.10 -22.34
N LEU A 173 -11.27 21.96 -21.99
CA LEU A 173 -9.92 21.62 -22.42
C LEU A 173 -9.87 21.27 -23.91
N LYS A 174 -10.84 20.48 -24.39
CA LYS A 174 -10.94 20.07 -25.80
C LYS A 174 -11.08 21.25 -26.75
N ASN A 175 -11.81 22.29 -26.36
CA ASN A 175 -12.01 23.49 -27.17
C ASN A 175 -10.76 24.39 -27.24
N ASN A 176 -9.80 24.21 -26.33
CA ASN A 176 -8.50 24.86 -26.42
C ASN A 176 -7.65 24.16 -27.49
N GLN A 177 -7.45 24.83 -28.62
CA GLN A 177 -6.74 24.28 -29.78
C GLN A 177 -5.30 23.86 -29.46
N THR A 178 -4.61 24.57 -28.56
CA THR A 178 -3.25 24.23 -28.13
C THR A 178 -3.25 22.92 -27.34
N LEU A 179 -4.16 22.76 -26.38
CA LEU A 179 -4.27 21.53 -25.59
C LEU A 179 -4.70 20.34 -26.47
N LYS A 180 -5.68 20.55 -27.35
CA LYS A 180 -6.10 19.53 -28.30
C LYS A 180 -4.94 19.06 -29.20
N ALA A 181 -4.16 19.99 -29.75
CA ALA A 181 -3.00 19.64 -30.58
C ALA A 181 -1.92 18.87 -29.80
N LYS A 182 -1.74 19.16 -28.51
CA LYS A 182 -0.87 18.37 -27.62
C LYS A 182 -1.44 16.96 -27.38
N ALA A 183 -2.74 16.84 -27.11
CA ALA A 183 -3.39 15.54 -26.96
C ALA A 183 -3.23 14.67 -28.21
N ASP A 184 -3.50 15.23 -29.40
CA ASP A 184 -3.34 14.53 -30.68
C ASP A 184 -1.88 14.05 -30.88
N ARG A 185 -0.90 14.89 -30.49
CA ARG A 185 0.53 14.56 -30.52
C ARG A 185 0.89 13.42 -29.56
N TYR A 186 0.38 13.45 -28.34
CA TYR A 186 0.64 12.41 -27.34
C TYR A 186 0.05 11.07 -27.79
N ILE A 187 -1.19 11.07 -28.31
CA ILE A 187 -1.82 9.88 -28.90
C ILE A 187 -0.95 9.30 -30.01
N ASN A 188 -0.42 10.16 -30.90
CA ASN A 188 0.45 9.69 -31.98
C ASN A 188 1.74 9.05 -31.46
N VAL A 189 2.39 9.63 -30.44
CA VAL A 189 3.57 9.01 -29.81
C VAL A 189 3.23 7.65 -29.22
N VAL A 190 2.17 7.57 -28.42
CA VAL A 190 1.74 6.31 -27.78
C VAL A 190 1.46 5.24 -28.84
N LYS A 191 0.74 5.61 -29.91
CA LYS A 191 0.50 4.74 -31.06
C LYS A 191 1.80 4.24 -31.68
N THR A 192 2.75 5.12 -31.97
CA THR A 192 4.03 4.73 -32.59
C THR A 192 4.83 3.76 -31.70
N VAL A 193 4.87 4.00 -30.39
CA VAL A 193 5.55 3.11 -29.45
C VAL A 193 4.89 1.73 -29.44
N ILE A 194 3.58 1.66 -29.25
CA ILE A 194 2.85 0.38 -29.16
C ILE A 194 2.95 -0.41 -30.47
N GLU A 195 2.78 0.25 -31.61
CA GLU A 195 2.92 -0.40 -32.92
C GLU A 195 4.34 -0.89 -33.20
N ARG A 196 5.38 -0.29 -32.60
CA ARG A 196 6.75 -0.85 -32.64
C ARG A 196 6.85 -2.17 -31.90
N TYR A 197 6.25 -2.29 -30.71
CA TYR A 197 6.25 -3.55 -29.94
C TYR A 197 5.49 -4.68 -30.63
N HIS A 198 4.60 -4.39 -31.59
CA HIS A 198 3.95 -5.43 -32.41
C HIS A 198 4.94 -6.31 -33.17
N ASN A 199 6.15 -5.80 -33.45
CA ASN A 199 7.23 -6.58 -34.06
C ASN A 199 7.96 -7.51 -33.07
N ALA A 200 7.78 -7.27 -31.76
CA ALA A 200 8.37 -8.04 -30.68
C ALA A 200 7.32 -8.92 -29.98
N TRP A 201 6.50 -9.58 -30.78
CA TRP A 201 5.39 -10.42 -30.32
C TRP A 201 5.66 -11.91 -30.57
N SER A 202 5.24 -12.75 -29.64
CA SER A 202 5.14 -14.20 -29.84
C SER A 202 3.71 -14.69 -29.63
N ASP A 203 3.18 -15.38 -30.64
CA ASP A 203 1.93 -16.12 -30.51
C ASP A 203 2.17 -17.47 -29.83
N LEU A 204 1.24 -17.85 -28.96
CA LEU A 204 1.20 -19.15 -28.28
C LEU A 204 -0.11 -19.88 -28.63
N PRO A 205 -0.19 -21.20 -28.37
CA PRO A 205 -1.45 -21.94 -28.50
C PRO A 205 -2.60 -21.33 -27.70
N ASP A 206 -3.84 -21.72 -28.05
CA ASP A 206 -5.08 -21.27 -27.41
C ASP A 206 -5.37 -19.76 -27.53
N GLY A 207 -4.72 -19.09 -28.48
CA GLY A 207 -4.83 -17.64 -28.69
C GLY A 207 -4.24 -16.82 -27.55
N ALA A 208 -3.29 -17.38 -26.80
CA ALA A 208 -2.43 -16.67 -25.87
C ALA A 208 -1.21 -16.08 -26.60
N GLY A 209 -0.50 -15.16 -25.96
CA GLY A 209 0.76 -14.62 -26.48
C GLY A 209 1.31 -13.53 -25.60
N TYR A 210 2.49 -13.02 -25.95
CA TYR A 210 3.17 -11.99 -25.17
C TYR A 210 4.07 -11.10 -26.01
N TYR A 211 4.29 -9.88 -25.52
CA TYR A 211 5.40 -9.05 -25.95
C TYR A 211 6.69 -9.47 -25.25
N TRP A 212 7.77 -9.54 -26.02
CA TRP A 212 9.12 -9.48 -25.47
C TRP A 212 9.36 -8.10 -24.87
N ASP A 213 10.23 -8.03 -23.86
CA ASP A 213 10.46 -6.79 -23.12
C ASP A 213 11.22 -5.73 -23.92
N CYS A 214 11.95 -6.12 -24.95
CA CYS A 214 12.71 -5.19 -25.80
C CYS A 214 12.35 -5.41 -27.27
N PRO A 215 12.12 -4.35 -28.06
CA PRO A 215 11.78 -4.46 -29.47
C PRO A 215 12.87 -5.05 -30.38
N ARG A 216 14.13 -5.08 -29.94
CA ARG A 216 15.28 -5.43 -30.78
C ARG A 216 15.88 -6.82 -30.50
N GLU A 217 15.96 -7.19 -29.23
CA GLU A 217 16.49 -8.48 -28.77
C GLU A 217 15.97 -8.75 -27.36
N ASP A 218 15.55 -9.98 -27.05
CA ASP A 218 15.20 -10.31 -25.67
C ASP A 218 15.73 -11.68 -25.25
N VAL A 219 16.48 -11.66 -24.15
CA VAL A 219 17.14 -12.80 -23.51
C VAL A 219 16.51 -13.14 -22.15
N ILE A 220 15.48 -12.39 -21.74
CA ILE A 220 14.88 -12.50 -20.41
C ILE A 220 13.55 -13.28 -20.43
N GLY A 221 12.78 -13.20 -21.52
CA GLY A 221 11.48 -13.84 -21.65
C GLY A 221 10.34 -13.04 -21.03
N PRO A 222 9.10 -13.53 -21.13
CA PRO A 222 7.92 -12.78 -20.73
C PRO A 222 7.87 -12.55 -19.22
N ILE A 223 7.96 -11.28 -18.84
CA ILE A 223 7.76 -10.80 -17.48
C ILE A 223 6.38 -10.14 -17.42
N VAL A 224 5.57 -10.55 -16.44
CA VAL A 224 4.13 -10.22 -16.39
C VAL A 224 3.90 -8.73 -16.35
N ASN A 225 4.54 -8.01 -15.42
CA ASN A 225 4.40 -6.57 -15.30
C ASN A 225 4.89 -5.80 -16.53
N ARG A 226 5.86 -6.35 -17.29
CA ARG A 226 6.42 -5.67 -18.44
C ARG A 226 5.48 -5.71 -19.64
N PHE A 227 4.96 -6.87 -19.99
CA PHE A 227 3.96 -6.96 -21.05
C PHE A 227 2.61 -6.37 -20.60
N SER A 228 2.27 -6.44 -19.31
CA SER A 228 1.02 -5.87 -18.77
C SER A 228 1.03 -4.34 -18.87
N ALA A 229 2.16 -3.67 -18.63
CA ALA A 229 2.29 -2.23 -18.83
C ALA A 229 2.01 -1.79 -20.28
N LEU A 230 2.51 -2.55 -21.26
CA LEU A 230 2.18 -2.32 -22.68
C LEU A 230 0.70 -2.60 -22.96
N GLY A 231 0.15 -3.68 -22.39
CA GLY A 231 -1.26 -4.03 -22.52
C GLY A 231 -2.21 -2.98 -21.96
N ILE A 232 -1.88 -2.35 -20.83
CA ILE A 232 -2.63 -1.22 -20.27
C ILE A 232 -2.68 -0.06 -21.26
N SER A 233 -1.51 0.33 -21.80
CA SER A 233 -1.42 1.41 -22.78
C SER A 233 -2.20 1.10 -24.06
N GLU A 234 -2.19 -0.16 -24.51
CA GLU A 234 -2.94 -0.60 -25.69
C GLU A 234 -4.46 -0.59 -25.46
N LEU A 235 -4.94 -1.02 -24.28
CA LEU A 235 -6.36 -0.88 -23.91
C LEU A 235 -6.79 0.59 -23.84
N LYS A 236 -5.92 1.48 -23.33
CA LYS A 236 -6.19 2.92 -23.32
C LYS A 236 -6.18 3.55 -24.72
N LEU A 237 -5.37 3.05 -25.64
CA LEU A 237 -5.47 3.42 -27.06
C LEU A 237 -6.82 3.02 -27.64
N TYR A 238 -7.32 1.81 -27.33
CA TYR A 238 -8.67 1.42 -27.72
C TYR A 238 -9.71 2.37 -27.13
N ASP A 239 -9.59 2.77 -25.86
CA ASP A 239 -10.53 3.71 -25.24
C ASP A 239 -10.63 5.04 -25.99
N VAL A 240 -9.52 5.57 -26.47
CA VAL A 240 -9.46 6.87 -27.15
C VAL A 240 -9.80 6.75 -28.64
N LEU A 241 -9.28 5.74 -29.33
CA LEU A 241 -9.39 5.61 -30.79
C LEU A 241 -10.58 4.75 -31.25
N LYS A 242 -11.11 3.91 -30.36
CA LYS A 242 -12.13 2.88 -30.66
C LYS A 242 -11.75 1.93 -31.80
N ASP A 243 -10.45 1.72 -32.02
CA ASP A 243 -9.94 0.78 -33.02
C ASP A 243 -9.73 -0.61 -32.39
N PRO A 244 -10.52 -1.64 -32.77
CA PRO A 244 -10.50 -2.95 -32.13
C PRO A 244 -9.19 -3.71 -32.30
N LYS A 245 -8.28 -3.28 -33.20
CA LYS A 245 -6.97 -3.92 -33.33
C LYS A 245 -6.18 -3.88 -32.01
N TYR A 246 -6.37 -2.82 -31.22
CA TYR A 246 -5.74 -2.63 -29.91
C TYR A 246 -6.36 -3.49 -28.80
N LEU A 247 -7.32 -4.37 -29.11
CA LEU A 247 -7.82 -5.39 -28.16
C LEU A 247 -7.17 -6.75 -28.39
N ILE A 248 -6.61 -7.01 -29.57
CA ILE A 248 -6.15 -8.35 -29.98
C ILE A 248 -5.03 -8.84 -29.06
N LYS A 249 -3.99 -8.02 -28.87
CA LYS A 249 -2.81 -8.39 -28.08
C LYS A 249 -3.08 -8.36 -26.57
N PRO A 250 -3.84 -7.39 -26.00
CA PRO A 250 -4.30 -7.47 -24.63
C PRO A 250 -5.09 -8.74 -24.31
N VAL A 251 -6.01 -9.19 -25.18
CA VAL A 251 -6.74 -10.46 -24.98
C VAL A 251 -5.77 -11.64 -24.89
N ALA A 252 -4.79 -11.71 -25.78
CA ALA A 252 -3.83 -12.81 -25.81
C ALA A 252 -2.88 -12.79 -24.59
N MET A 253 -2.43 -11.62 -24.14
CA MET A 253 -1.64 -11.47 -22.91
C MET A 253 -2.47 -11.81 -21.66
N ALA A 254 -3.73 -11.40 -21.60
CA ALA A 254 -4.63 -11.72 -20.50
C ALA A 254 -4.88 -13.23 -20.40
N ARG A 255 -5.02 -13.94 -21.53
CA ARG A 255 -5.10 -15.41 -21.54
C ARG A 255 -3.83 -16.06 -20.99
N LEU A 256 -2.66 -15.57 -21.40
CA LEU A 256 -1.39 -16.07 -20.88
C LEU A 256 -1.29 -15.83 -19.37
N PHE A 257 -1.60 -14.62 -18.91
CA PHE A 257 -1.55 -14.28 -17.50
C PHE A 257 -2.52 -15.17 -16.70
N LYS A 258 -3.78 -15.25 -17.12
CA LYS A 258 -4.81 -16.05 -16.44
C LYS A 258 -4.46 -17.53 -16.37
N LYS A 259 -3.89 -18.09 -17.45
CA LYS A 259 -3.43 -19.49 -17.50
C LYS A 259 -2.33 -19.80 -16.48
N ASN A 260 -1.55 -18.80 -16.06
CA ASN A 260 -0.45 -18.95 -15.12
C ASN A 260 -0.81 -18.50 -13.68
N LEU A 261 -2.07 -18.10 -13.43
CA LEU A 261 -2.54 -17.83 -12.07
C LEU A 261 -2.67 -19.12 -11.28
N MET A 262 -2.11 -19.15 -10.07
CA MET A 262 -2.24 -20.25 -9.12
C MET A 262 -3.30 -19.90 -8.06
N LEU A 263 -4.04 -20.90 -7.60
CA LEU A 263 -5.01 -20.73 -6.52
C LEU A 263 -4.45 -21.22 -5.20
N ARG A 264 -4.60 -20.41 -4.14
CA ARG A 264 -4.36 -20.78 -2.75
C ARG A 264 -5.49 -20.25 -1.89
N ASP A 265 -6.34 -21.14 -1.37
CA ASP A 265 -7.52 -20.77 -0.55
C ASP A 265 -8.42 -19.71 -1.20
N ASP A 266 -8.69 -19.90 -2.50
CA ASP A 266 -9.47 -18.99 -3.35
C ASP A 266 -8.84 -17.59 -3.54
N ALA A 267 -7.57 -17.42 -3.19
CA ALA A 267 -6.78 -16.26 -3.57
C ALA A 267 -5.89 -16.59 -4.78
N TYR A 268 -5.73 -15.62 -5.68
CA TYR A 268 -4.73 -15.74 -6.74
C TYR A 268 -3.31 -15.48 -6.23
N VAL A 269 -2.38 -16.30 -6.68
CA VAL A 269 -0.94 -16.10 -6.52
C VAL A 269 -0.32 -16.22 -7.90
N TRP A 270 0.61 -15.34 -8.24
CA TRP A 270 1.29 -15.40 -9.52
C TRP A 270 2.77 -15.08 -9.39
N THR A 271 3.49 -15.40 -10.47
CA THR A 271 4.91 -15.21 -10.58
C THR A 271 5.23 -13.96 -11.38
N TYR A 272 6.37 -13.34 -11.06
CA TYR A 272 6.97 -12.21 -11.76
C TYR A 272 7.11 -12.45 -13.26
N ALA A 273 7.46 -13.68 -13.64
CA ALA A 273 7.63 -14.09 -15.02
C ALA A 273 6.95 -15.43 -15.29
N VAL A 274 6.62 -15.65 -16.56
CA VAL A 274 5.99 -16.90 -17.03
C VAL A 274 6.91 -17.61 -18.02
N PRO A 275 6.78 -18.93 -18.23
CA PRO A 275 7.55 -19.63 -19.26
C PRO A 275 7.37 -18.97 -20.64
N PRO A 276 8.43 -18.85 -21.46
CA PRO A 276 9.76 -19.46 -21.31
C PRO A 276 10.79 -18.60 -20.56
N SER A 277 10.39 -17.60 -19.76
CA SER A 277 11.35 -16.75 -19.05
C SER A 277 12.25 -17.53 -18.10
N GLN A 278 13.53 -17.16 -18.04
CA GLN A 278 14.50 -17.70 -17.08
C GLN A 278 14.17 -17.32 -15.62
N TYR A 279 13.33 -16.30 -15.40
CA TYR A 279 12.86 -15.89 -14.08
C TYR A 279 11.54 -16.55 -13.67
N ALA A 280 11.03 -17.48 -14.48
CA ALA A 280 9.79 -18.20 -14.18
C ALA A 280 9.87 -18.87 -12.80
N GLY A 281 8.80 -18.76 -12.02
CA GLY A 281 8.70 -19.31 -10.66
C GLY A 281 8.99 -18.32 -9.53
N SER A 282 9.60 -17.17 -9.79
CA SER A 282 9.75 -16.11 -8.77
C SER A 282 8.39 -15.48 -8.47
N ILE A 283 7.97 -15.43 -7.20
CA ILE A 283 6.69 -14.80 -6.82
C ILE A 283 6.75 -13.29 -7.01
N GLU A 284 5.68 -12.72 -7.57
CA GLU A 284 5.56 -11.29 -7.82
C GLU A 284 5.49 -10.47 -6.51
N ASP A 285 6.14 -9.31 -6.51
CA ASP A 285 6.06 -8.36 -5.40
C ASP A 285 4.85 -7.44 -5.52
N ILE A 286 4.38 -6.86 -4.41
CA ILE A 286 3.16 -6.05 -4.41
C ILE A 286 3.33 -4.70 -5.14
N SER A 287 4.56 -4.25 -5.42
CA SER A 287 4.79 -3.04 -6.21
C SER A 287 4.58 -3.36 -7.69
N HIS A 288 5.33 -4.28 -8.27
CA HIS A 288 5.16 -4.63 -9.69
C HIS A 288 3.83 -5.35 -9.96
N GLY A 289 3.37 -6.19 -9.03
CA GLY A 289 2.09 -6.88 -9.11
C GLY A 289 0.87 -5.95 -9.20
N ALA A 290 1.00 -4.68 -8.81
CA ALA A 290 -0.08 -3.72 -9.00
C ALA A 290 -0.23 -3.22 -10.45
N ILE A 291 0.77 -3.42 -11.31
CA ILE A 291 0.65 -3.24 -12.77
C ILE A 291 -0.13 -4.42 -13.35
N ASP A 292 0.19 -5.64 -12.93
CA ASP A 292 -0.51 -6.86 -13.36
C ASP A 292 -2.00 -6.80 -12.99
N LEU A 293 -2.27 -6.36 -11.76
CA LEU A 293 -3.61 -6.15 -11.24
C LEU A 293 -4.37 -5.10 -12.06
N GLU A 294 -3.75 -3.95 -12.34
CA GLU A 294 -4.37 -2.90 -13.16
C GLU A 294 -4.72 -3.43 -14.56
N PHE A 295 -3.83 -4.19 -15.17
CA PHE A 295 -4.08 -4.83 -16.47
C PHE A 295 -5.26 -5.81 -16.42
N ALA A 296 -5.32 -6.67 -15.40
CA ALA A 296 -6.42 -7.61 -15.22
C ALA A 296 -7.77 -6.91 -15.00
N ILE A 297 -7.79 -5.83 -14.21
CA ILE A 297 -9.00 -5.02 -13.96
C ILE A 297 -9.46 -4.32 -15.24
N LEU A 298 -8.54 -3.74 -16.02
CA LEU A 298 -8.90 -3.14 -17.31
C LEU A 298 -9.45 -4.19 -18.27
N CYS A 299 -8.83 -5.37 -18.35
CA CYS A 299 -9.37 -6.48 -19.14
C CYS A 299 -10.79 -6.86 -18.70
N TYR A 300 -11.05 -6.97 -17.39
CA TYR A 300 -12.40 -7.19 -16.85
C TYR A 300 -13.39 -6.09 -17.28
N ASN A 301 -13.02 -4.81 -17.14
CA ASN A 301 -13.86 -3.67 -17.51
C ASN A 301 -14.22 -3.66 -19.01
N HIS A 302 -13.35 -4.23 -19.85
CA HIS A 302 -13.59 -4.41 -21.29
C HIS A 302 -14.30 -5.74 -21.65
N GLY A 303 -14.68 -6.57 -20.66
CA GLY A 303 -15.28 -7.88 -20.89
C GLY A 303 -14.32 -8.91 -21.49
N LEU A 304 -13.01 -8.76 -21.23
CA LEU A 304 -11.94 -9.58 -21.81
C LEU A 304 -11.37 -10.54 -20.77
N VAL A 305 -11.49 -11.85 -21.03
CA VAL A 305 -10.79 -12.96 -20.35
C VAL A 305 -11.09 -13.14 -18.85
N PHE A 306 -10.96 -12.07 -18.05
CA PHE A 306 -11.27 -12.02 -16.62
C PHE A 306 -12.74 -11.72 -16.38
N ASN A 307 -13.28 -12.26 -15.30
CA ASN A 307 -14.68 -12.12 -14.90
C ASN A 307 -14.79 -11.78 -13.40
N GLU A 308 -16.03 -11.71 -12.89
CA GLU A 308 -16.30 -11.35 -11.49
C GLU A 308 -15.61 -12.29 -10.50
N THR A 309 -15.63 -13.60 -10.75
CA THR A 309 -14.94 -14.59 -9.91
C THR A 309 -13.43 -14.31 -9.85
N ASP A 310 -12.83 -13.89 -10.96
CA ASP A 310 -11.42 -13.52 -10.96
C ASP A 310 -11.14 -12.28 -10.10
N MET A 311 -12.01 -11.27 -10.18
CA MET A 311 -11.87 -10.04 -9.37
C MET A 311 -11.97 -10.36 -7.88
N GLN A 312 -12.92 -11.22 -7.49
CA GLN A 312 -13.04 -11.68 -6.10
C GLN A 312 -11.81 -12.49 -5.63
N ARG A 313 -11.14 -13.22 -6.52
CA ARG A 313 -9.89 -13.92 -6.20
C ARG A 313 -8.70 -12.98 -6.02
N PHE A 314 -8.62 -11.88 -6.79
CA PHE A 314 -7.64 -10.82 -6.53
C PHE A 314 -7.92 -10.07 -5.22
N VAL A 315 -9.20 -9.82 -4.90
CA VAL A 315 -9.61 -9.32 -3.57
C VAL A 315 -9.13 -10.29 -2.48
N ALA A 316 -9.34 -11.59 -2.64
CA ALA A 316 -8.89 -12.60 -1.71
C ALA A 316 -7.35 -12.63 -1.57
N THR A 317 -6.59 -12.42 -2.64
CA THR A 317 -5.12 -12.22 -2.57
C THR A 317 -4.77 -11.10 -1.62
N TYR A 318 -5.41 -9.94 -1.80
CA TYR A 318 -5.13 -8.79 -0.96
C TYR A 318 -5.52 -9.05 0.49
N LYS A 319 -6.76 -9.48 0.75
CA LYS A 319 -7.31 -9.61 2.11
C LYS A 319 -6.72 -10.77 2.90
N LYS A 320 -6.49 -11.92 2.26
CA LYS A 320 -6.06 -13.15 2.95
C LYS A 320 -4.54 -13.31 3.00
N LEU A 321 -3.82 -12.79 2.01
CA LEU A 321 -2.38 -13.06 1.86
C LEU A 321 -1.53 -11.80 2.10
N ILE A 322 -1.94 -10.66 1.54
CA ILE A 322 -1.12 -9.44 1.60
C ILE A 322 -1.37 -8.65 2.88
N TRP A 323 -2.63 -8.44 3.27
CA TRP A 323 -3.00 -7.70 4.47
C TRP A 323 -2.62 -8.47 5.74
N LYS A 324 -1.80 -7.85 6.60
CA LYS A 324 -1.32 -8.46 7.85
C LYS A 324 -2.13 -8.04 9.08
N GLY A 325 -2.92 -6.98 8.98
CA GLY A 325 -3.74 -6.46 10.07
C GLY A 325 -3.45 -5.00 10.44
N PHE A 326 -4.34 -4.42 11.24
CA PHE A 326 -4.31 -3.00 11.60
C PHE A 326 -3.12 -2.65 12.51
N ASN A 327 -2.74 -3.53 13.44
CA ASN A 327 -1.60 -3.28 14.34
C ASN A 327 -0.30 -3.99 13.93
N LYS A 328 -0.26 -4.64 12.75
CA LYS A 328 0.97 -5.23 12.23
C LYS A 328 1.80 -4.20 11.48
N ARG A 329 3.13 -4.30 11.60
CA ARG A 329 4.11 -3.52 10.85
C ARG A 329 5.16 -4.49 10.26
N PRO A 330 5.43 -4.47 8.95
CA PRO A 330 4.67 -3.74 7.92
C PRO A 330 3.21 -4.22 7.85
N HIS A 331 2.30 -3.32 7.47
CA HIS A 331 0.87 -3.66 7.29
C HIS A 331 0.62 -4.65 6.16
N LEU A 332 1.50 -4.65 5.15
CA LEU A 332 1.39 -5.51 3.98
C LEU A 332 2.57 -6.48 3.90
N ALA A 333 2.32 -7.65 3.30
CA ALA A 333 3.37 -8.53 2.82
C ALA A 333 4.13 -7.89 1.65
N GLN A 334 5.35 -8.36 1.41
CA GLN A 334 6.15 -7.88 0.28
C GLN A 334 5.66 -8.46 -1.04
N ARG A 335 5.12 -9.68 -1.01
CA ARG A 335 4.76 -10.48 -2.19
C ARG A 335 3.30 -10.91 -2.14
N VAL A 336 2.77 -11.25 -3.32
CA VAL A 336 1.35 -11.63 -3.50
C VAL A 336 0.99 -12.96 -2.83
N ASP A 337 1.99 -13.79 -2.53
CA ASP A 337 1.83 -15.02 -1.73
C ASP A 337 1.88 -14.79 -0.21
N GLY A 338 1.91 -13.54 0.25
CA GLY A 338 2.04 -13.18 1.66
C GLY A 338 3.46 -13.27 2.22
N GLY A 339 4.45 -13.62 1.39
CA GLY A 339 5.85 -13.76 1.78
C GLY A 339 6.67 -12.48 1.77
N GLY A 340 7.98 -12.66 2.01
CA GLY A 340 9.00 -11.61 2.02
C GLY A 340 9.08 -10.81 3.33
N THR A 341 10.20 -10.09 3.48
CA THR A 341 10.57 -9.42 4.74
C THR A 341 10.75 -7.91 4.61
N THR A 342 10.79 -7.38 3.38
CA THR A 342 10.94 -5.93 3.16
C THR A 342 9.59 -5.24 3.18
N ASP A 343 9.52 -4.04 3.77
CA ASP A 343 8.30 -3.24 3.78
C ASP A 343 8.06 -2.56 2.43
N TYR A 344 7.14 -3.10 1.65
CA TYR A 344 6.71 -2.54 0.36
C TYR A 344 5.38 -1.78 0.46
N SER A 345 4.88 -1.54 1.67
CA SER A 345 3.53 -1.01 1.81
C SER A 345 3.38 0.38 1.19
N THR A 346 4.44 1.18 1.16
CA THR A 346 4.43 2.51 0.52
C THR A 346 4.34 2.45 -1.00
N ALA A 347 4.71 1.30 -1.60
CA ALA A 347 4.61 1.02 -3.02
C ALA A 347 3.31 0.25 -3.36
N SER A 348 2.34 0.18 -2.44
CA SER A 348 1.06 -0.54 -2.64
C SER A 348 -0.03 0.28 -3.35
N ARG A 349 0.35 1.36 -4.05
CA ARG A 349 -0.53 2.04 -5.02
C ARG A 349 -1.14 1.02 -6.01
N ASN A 350 -2.30 1.36 -6.59
CA ASN A 350 -3.21 0.54 -7.41
C ASN A 350 -3.98 -0.56 -6.67
N TRP A 351 -3.52 -1.07 -5.52
CA TRP A 351 -4.32 -2.04 -4.75
C TRP A 351 -5.63 -1.44 -4.23
N VAL A 352 -5.70 -0.11 -4.08
CA VAL A 352 -6.92 0.64 -3.77
C VAL A 352 -8.06 0.37 -4.78
N ILE A 353 -7.73 0.09 -6.06
CA ILE A 353 -8.73 -0.12 -7.13
C ILE A 353 -9.62 -1.34 -6.84
N LEU A 354 -9.11 -2.34 -6.10
CA LEU A 354 -9.92 -3.49 -5.68
C LEU A 354 -11.11 -3.12 -4.78
N SER A 355 -11.13 -1.91 -4.22
CA SER A 355 -12.27 -1.41 -3.45
C SER A 355 -13.58 -1.30 -4.23
N ILE A 356 -13.52 -1.27 -5.56
CA ILE A 356 -14.70 -1.36 -6.43
C ILE A 356 -15.42 -2.70 -6.23
N PHE A 357 -14.66 -3.77 -5.95
CA PHE A 357 -15.18 -5.13 -5.78
C PHE A 357 -15.41 -5.49 -4.30
N ASP A 358 -14.56 -4.98 -3.40
CA ASP A 358 -14.73 -5.10 -1.95
C ASP A 358 -14.22 -3.83 -1.24
N PRO A 359 -15.14 -2.95 -0.78
CA PRO A 359 -14.77 -1.67 -0.19
C PRO A 359 -13.90 -1.77 1.07
N SER A 360 -13.76 -2.95 1.70
CA SER A 360 -12.86 -3.10 2.86
C SER A 360 -11.40 -2.89 2.48
N VAL A 361 -11.03 -3.16 1.22
CA VAL A 361 -9.68 -2.91 0.71
C VAL A 361 -9.32 -1.43 0.83
N TRP A 362 -10.29 -0.53 0.62
CA TRP A 362 -10.09 0.91 0.79
C TRP A 362 -9.68 1.24 2.22
N VAL A 363 -10.39 0.70 3.22
CA VAL A 363 -10.10 0.94 4.66
C VAL A 363 -8.70 0.44 5.04
N TYR A 364 -8.29 -0.71 4.52
CA TYR A 364 -6.97 -1.26 4.76
C TYR A 364 -5.88 -0.39 4.12
N GLN A 365 -6.09 0.07 2.88
CA GLN A 365 -5.16 0.96 2.19
C GLN A 365 -5.08 2.34 2.83
N TRP A 366 -6.21 2.91 3.25
CA TRP A 366 -6.23 4.15 4.02
C TRP A 366 -5.39 4.01 5.29
N THR A 367 -5.53 2.89 6.03
CA THR A 367 -4.70 2.61 7.21
C THR A 367 -3.21 2.58 6.86
N VAL A 368 -2.82 1.91 5.77
CA VAL A 368 -1.44 1.81 5.29
C VAL A 368 -0.77 3.17 5.10
N PHE A 369 -1.50 4.13 4.51
CA PHE A 369 -0.99 5.46 4.18
C PHE A 369 -1.22 6.49 5.29
N ASN A 370 -2.21 6.28 6.15
CA ASN A 370 -2.46 7.12 7.32
C ASN A 370 -1.36 6.95 8.38
N ASP A 371 -0.94 5.71 8.62
CA ASP A 371 -0.03 5.37 9.71
C ASP A 371 1.46 5.61 9.37
N ARG A 372 1.75 6.16 8.19
CA ARG A 372 3.12 6.45 7.72
C ARG A 372 3.34 7.93 7.42
N GLU A 373 4.57 8.39 7.61
CA GLU A 373 5.00 9.69 7.11
C GLU A 373 4.88 9.76 5.57
N PRO A 374 4.53 10.93 5.00
CA PRO A 374 4.32 11.07 3.58
C PRO A 374 5.68 10.92 2.91
N LEU A 375 5.76 10.01 1.95
CA LEU A 375 6.90 9.99 1.06
C LEU A 375 6.62 11.00 -0.05
N TYR A 376 7.52 11.96 -0.22
CA TYR A 376 7.44 12.92 -1.33
C TYR A 376 7.86 12.22 -2.63
N SER A 377 6.99 11.35 -3.15
CA SER A 377 7.19 10.57 -4.37
C SER A 377 5.92 10.50 -5.22
N GLY A 378 6.09 10.24 -6.51
CA GLY A 378 4.97 10.04 -7.44
C GLY A 378 4.06 8.87 -7.05
N TYR A 379 4.60 7.75 -6.57
CA TYR A 379 3.76 6.62 -6.15
C TYR A 379 2.89 6.92 -4.93
N TYR A 380 3.37 7.78 -4.01
CA TYR A 380 2.56 8.22 -2.86
C TYR A 380 1.47 9.20 -3.31
N LEU A 381 1.77 10.11 -4.26
CA LEU A 381 0.74 10.94 -4.91
C LEU A 381 -0.34 10.10 -5.58
N GLN A 382 0.06 9.05 -6.32
CA GLN A 382 -0.90 8.18 -6.96
C GLN A 382 -1.79 7.48 -5.93
N ALA A 383 -1.21 6.97 -4.84
CA ALA A 383 -1.98 6.37 -3.76
C ALA A 383 -3.00 7.33 -3.13
N ILE A 384 -2.61 8.58 -2.83
CA ILE A 384 -3.53 9.58 -2.29
C ILE A 384 -4.65 9.87 -3.30
N SER A 385 -4.31 10.10 -4.57
CA SER A 385 -5.33 10.36 -5.59
C SER A 385 -6.34 9.21 -5.71
N GLN A 386 -5.87 7.96 -5.64
CA GLN A 386 -6.74 6.78 -5.68
C GLN A 386 -7.60 6.63 -4.43
N LEU A 387 -7.08 6.93 -3.24
CA LEU A 387 -7.90 6.94 -2.02
C LEU A 387 -9.04 7.94 -2.13
N THR A 388 -8.81 9.09 -2.76
CA THR A 388 -9.87 10.06 -3.03
C THR A 388 -10.85 9.58 -4.10
N THR A 389 -10.34 9.10 -5.26
CA THR A 389 -11.18 8.67 -6.40
C THR A 389 -12.07 7.48 -6.06
N TYR A 390 -11.57 6.54 -5.27
CA TYR A 390 -12.27 5.29 -4.93
C TYR A 390 -12.86 5.31 -3.51
N TYR A 391 -13.11 6.49 -2.94
CA TYR A 391 -13.72 6.60 -1.62
C TYR A 391 -15.14 6.01 -1.62
N PRO A 392 -15.43 4.97 -0.81
CA PRO A 392 -16.73 4.32 -0.85
C PRO A 392 -17.82 5.04 -0.04
N GLY A 393 -17.49 6.15 0.63
CA GLY A 393 -18.41 6.95 1.44
C GLY A 393 -18.36 6.61 2.94
N ASP A 394 -18.71 7.60 3.74
CA ASP A 394 -18.57 7.61 5.20
C ASP A 394 -19.26 6.42 5.88
N ASP A 395 -20.54 6.18 5.53
CA ASP A 395 -21.34 5.09 6.08
C ASP A 395 -20.72 3.71 5.83
N VAL A 396 -20.27 3.48 4.59
CA VAL A 396 -19.68 2.20 4.18
C VAL A 396 -18.38 1.96 4.96
N VAL A 397 -17.55 2.99 5.07
CA VAL A 397 -16.28 2.92 5.79
C VAL A 397 -16.48 2.66 7.28
N ALA A 398 -17.46 3.32 7.93
CA ALA A 398 -17.79 3.09 9.33
C ALA A 398 -18.32 1.66 9.57
N GLN A 399 -19.26 1.19 8.74
CA GLN A 399 -19.81 -0.18 8.84
C GLN A 399 -18.74 -1.27 8.70
N ILE A 400 -17.80 -1.09 7.77
CA ILE A 400 -16.70 -2.03 7.58
C ILE A 400 -15.85 -2.11 8.84
N MET A 401 -15.47 -0.98 9.42
CA MET A 401 -14.68 -0.98 10.64
C MET A 401 -15.39 -1.61 11.81
N ILE A 402 -16.69 -1.39 11.97
CA ILE A 402 -17.49 -2.05 13.00
C ILE A 402 -17.47 -3.57 12.78
N ARG A 403 -17.66 -4.04 11.54
CA ARG A 403 -17.62 -5.48 11.21
C ARG A 403 -16.25 -6.10 11.48
N GLU A 404 -15.17 -5.41 11.13
CA GLU A 404 -13.80 -5.85 11.45
C GLU A 404 -13.60 -5.94 12.97
N ALA A 405 -14.05 -4.92 13.71
CA ALA A 405 -14.00 -4.91 15.17
C ALA A 405 -14.78 -6.07 15.80
N GLU A 406 -15.99 -6.36 15.32
CA GLU A 406 -16.79 -7.51 15.74
C GLU A 406 -16.06 -8.84 15.52
N SER A 407 -15.50 -9.02 14.31
CA SER A 407 -14.74 -10.22 13.95
C SER A 407 -13.55 -10.42 14.89
N VAL A 408 -12.79 -9.35 15.15
CA VAL A 408 -11.64 -9.39 16.04
C VAL A 408 -12.06 -9.75 17.47
N VAL A 409 -13.08 -9.09 18.02
CA VAL A 409 -13.59 -9.35 19.39
C VAL A 409 -14.06 -10.79 19.57
N ASN A 410 -14.80 -11.32 18.59
CA ASN A 410 -15.31 -12.69 18.62
C ASN A 410 -14.20 -13.73 18.66
N ASN A 411 -13.05 -13.42 18.07
CA ASN A 411 -11.89 -14.32 17.99
C ASN A 411 -10.89 -14.15 19.15
N ILE A 412 -11.14 -13.26 20.12
CA ILE A 412 -10.26 -13.10 21.29
C ILE A 412 -10.31 -14.38 22.15
N PRO A 413 -9.16 -15.05 22.40
CA PRO A 413 -9.13 -16.24 23.26
C PRO A 413 -9.59 -15.94 24.70
N SER A 414 -10.20 -16.93 25.34
CA SER A 414 -10.75 -16.80 26.71
C SER A 414 -9.72 -16.38 27.77
N LEU A 415 -8.43 -16.66 27.55
CA LEU A 415 -7.32 -16.21 28.41
C LEU A 415 -7.24 -14.67 28.50
N TYR A 416 -7.78 -13.95 27.52
CA TYR A 416 -7.74 -12.49 27.41
C TYR A 416 -9.05 -11.80 27.83
N LEU A 417 -9.88 -12.45 28.65
CA LEU A 417 -11.23 -11.99 29.01
C LEU A 417 -11.32 -10.52 29.46
N PRO A 418 -10.39 -9.95 30.27
CA PRO A 418 -10.46 -8.53 30.64
C PRO A 418 -10.31 -7.59 29.44
N PHE A 419 -9.46 -7.93 28.47
CA PHE A 419 -9.29 -7.15 27.24
C PHE A 419 -10.45 -7.34 26.29
N LYS A 420 -11.02 -8.54 26.23
CA LYS A 420 -12.28 -8.79 25.52
C LYS A 420 -13.39 -7.87 26.01
N TYR A 421 -13.58 -7.77 27.32
CA TYR A 421 -14.58 -6.87 27.92
C TYR A 421 -14.34 -5.40 27.56
N LEU A 422 -13.09 -4.92 27.63
CA LEU A 422 -12.76 -3.54 27.23
C LEU A 422 -12.99 -3.27 25.73
N ALA A 423 -12.71 -4.25 24.89
CA ALA A 423 -12.95 -4.17 23.46
C ALA A 423 -14.46 -4.17 23.16
N GLU A 424 -15.24 -5.01 23.83
CA GLU A 424 -16.71 -5.04 23.74
C GLU A 424 -17.35 -3.69 24.09
N ILE A 425 -16.88 -3.01 25.15
CA ILE A 425 -17.34 -1.65 25.47
C ILE A 425 -17.09 -0.70 24.31
N SER A 426 -15.89 -0.72 23.73
CA SER A 426 -15.55 0.18 22.60
C SER A 426 -16.33 -0.16 21.33
N LEU A 427 -16.69 -1.42 21.13
CA LEU A 427 -17.56 -1.86 20.05
C LEU A 427 -19.01 -1.39 20.24
N ASP A 428 -19.53 -1.46 21.46
CA ASP A 428 -20.86 -0.95 21.79
C ASP A 428 -20.92 0.58 21.65
N GLU A 429 -19.86 1.30 22.06
CA GLU A 429 -19.68 2.72 21.76
C GLU A 429 -19.75 2.98 20.25
N ALA A 430 -19.02 2.19 19.45
CA ALA A 430 -19.01 2.35 17.99
C ALA A 430 -20.40 2.19 17.35
N ARG A 431 -21.17 1.18 17.80
CA ARG A 431 -22.55 0.97 17.33
C ARG A 431 -23.47 2.10 17.75
N ALA A 432 -23.37 2.57 18.99
CA ALA A 432 -24.19 3.67 19.49
C ALA A 432 -23.93 4.97 18.72
N TYR A 433 -22.67 5.28 18.41
CA TYR A 433 -22.33 6.43 17.55
C TYR A 433 -22.88 6.26 16.14
N TYR A 434 -22.76 5.07 15.55
CA TYR A 434 -23.28 4.78 14.23
C TYR A 434 -24.80 4.96 14.16
N ASP A 435 -25.54 4.43 15.14
CA ASP A 435 -27.00 4.57 15.24
C ASP A 435 -27.43 6.04 15.45
N ALA A 436 -26.58 6.86 16.06
CA ALA A 436 -26.79 8.29 16.24
C ALA A 436 -26.40 9.13 14.99
N GLY A 437 -25.87 8.51 13.94
CA GLY A 437 -25.38 9.18 12.72
C GLY A 437 -23.99 9.81 12.85
N ASP A 438 -23.26 9.54 13.95
CA ASP A 438 -21.90 10.00 14.17
C ASP A 438 -20.88 8.97 13.65
N VAL A 439 -20.81 8.88 12.32
CA VAL A 439 -19.97 7.91 11.60
C VAL A 439 -18.47 8.09 11.89
N ALA A 440 -18.02 9.30 12.20
CA ALA A 440 -16.63 9.57 12.55
C ALA A 440 -16.25 8.96 13.90
N ASN A 441 -17.05 9.18 14.94
CA ASN A 441 -16.82 8.57 16.25
C ASN A 441 -17.11 7.07 16.26
N ALA A 442 -18.02 6.60 15.40
CA ALA A 442 -18.23 5.17 15.18
C ALA A 442 -16.96 4.49 14.65
N PHE A 443 -16.34 5.05 13.60
CA PHE A 443 -15.08 4.55 13.05
C PHE A 443 -13.96 4.57 14.10
N ALA A 444 -13.79 5.70 14.79
CA ALA A 444 -12.74 5.87 15.79
C ALA A 444 -12.88 4.85 16.94
N SER A 445 -14.10 4.64 17.44
CA SER A 445 -14.41 3.67 18.49
C SER A 445 -14.22 2.22 18.02
N ALA A 446 -14.55 1.90 16.77
CA ALA A 446 -14.28 0.58 16.19
C ALA A 446 -12.77 0.32 16.03
N LYS A 447 -11.99 1.32 15.59
CA LYS A 447 -10.52 1.23 15.54
C LYS A 447 -9.92 1.05 16.95
N LYS A 448 -10.48 1.74 17.94
CA LYS A 448 -10.17 1.58 19.38
C LYS A 448 -10.38 0.15 19.84
N CYS A 449 -11.55 -0.41 19.57
CA CYS A 449 -11.86 -1.80 19.85
C CYS A 449 -10.80 -2.76 19.28
N MET A 450 -10.46 -2.63 17.99
CA MET A 450 -9.48 -3.53 17.35
C MET A 450 -8.09 -3.44 17.97
N SER A 451 -7.60 -2.24 18.29
CA SER A 451 -6.30 -2.12 18.94
C SER A 451 -6.28 -2.69 20.35
N ILE A 452 -7.35 -2.52 21.13
CA ILE A 452 -7.46 -3.17 22.45
C ILE A 452 -7.35 -4.69 22.29
N ALA A 453 -8.09 -5.25 21.34
CA ALA A 453 -8.16 -6.68 21.11
C ALA A 453 -6.83 -7.26 20.58
N GLU A 454 -6.22 -6.66 19.56
CA GLU A 454 -4.99 -7.16 18.96
C GLU A 454 -3.78 -7.02 19.88
N ASN A 455 -3.77 -6.04 20.80
CA ASN A 455 -2.70 -5.85 21.79
C ASN A 455 -2.87 -6.69 23.06
N ALA A 456 -3.97 -7.42 23.23
CA ALA A 456 -4.24 -8.24 24.40
C ALA A 456 -3.13 -9.29 24.65
N GLY A 457 -2.61 -9.89 23.58
CA GLY A 457 -1.50 -10.84 23.62
C GLY A 457 -0.23 -10.29 24.27
N ILE A 458 0.19 -9.11 23.81
CA ILE A 458 1.39 -8.41 24.30
C ILE A 458 1.21 -8.00 25.77
N ALA A 459 0.02 -7.50 26.11
CA ALA A 459 -0.29 -7.05 27.46
C ALA A 459 -0.24 -8.22 28.46
N ILE A 460 -0.85 -9.37 28.14
CA ILE A 460 -0.78 -10.55 29.01
C ILE A 460 0.63 -11.12 29.09
N GLY A 461 1.37 -11.21 27.98
CA GLY A 461 2.77 -11.63 28.01
C GLY A 461 3.60 -10.79 28.97
N SER A 462 3.42 -9.47 28.94
CA SER A 462 4.08 -8.54 29.87
C SER A 462 3.66 -8.78 31.32
N ILE A 463 2.35 -8.98 31.57
CA ILE A 463 1.81 -9.30 32.90
C ILE A 463 2.43 -10.59 33.45
N ILE A 464 2.56 -11.62 32.63
CA ILE A 464 3.15 -12.91 33.03
C ILE A 464 4.61 -12.73 33.42
N VAL A 465 5.42 -12.04 32.60
CA VAL A 465 6.84 -11.79 32.89
C VAL A 465 7.00 -11.02 34.21
N ILE A 466 6.21 -9.96 34.41
CA ILE A 466 6.23 -9.16 35.64
C ILE A 466 5.79 -10.00 36.85
N SER A 467 4.76 -10.83 36.71
CA SER A 467 4.28 -11.71 37.78
C SER A 467 5.32 -12.74 38.18
N ILE A 468 6.03 -13.33 37.21
CA ILE A 468 7.15 -14.23 37.45
C ILE A 468 8.28 -13.50 38.19
N PHE A 469 8.63 -12.29 37.75
CA PHE A 469 9.68 -11.49 38.39
C PHE A 469 9.32 -11.15 39.85
N ALA A 470 8.06 -10.74 40.10
CA ALA A 470 7.55 -10.48 41.45
C ALA A 470 7.59 -11.74 42.34
N ALA A 471 7.24 -12.91 41.79
CA ALA A 471 7.31 -14.18 42.52
C ALA A 471 8.75 -14.57 42.87
N VAL A 472 9.70 -14.41 41.93
CA VAL A 472 11.14 -14.66 42.17
C VAL A 472 11.67 -13.75 43.28
N LEU A 473 11.35 -12.45 43.23
CA LEU A 473 11.74 -11.51 44.29
C LEU A 473 11.15 -11.90 45.65
N ALA A 474 9.89 -12.32 45.70
CA ALA A 474 9.26 -12.79 46.92
C ALA A 474 9.96 -14.04 47.49
N VAL A 475 10.37 -15.00 46.63
CA VAL A 475 11.12 -16.19 47.05
C VAL A 475 12.50 -15.83 47.59
N ILE A 476 13.26 -14.99 46.88
CA ILE A 476 14.57 -14.47 47.33
C ILE A 476 14.42 -13.78 48.69
N GLN A 477 13.36 -13.01 48.88
CA GLN A 477 13.09 -12.29 50.11
C GLN A 477 12.73 -13.22 51.29
N VAL A 478 11.95 -14.28 51.04
CA VAL A 478 11.68 -15.33 52.05
C VAL A 478 12.97 -16.06 52.43
N TYR A 479 13.84 -16.35 51.46
CA TYR A 479 15.08 -17.07 51.69
C TYR A 479 16.10 -16.24 52.50
N THR A 480 16.29 -14.97 52.12
CA THR A 480 17.17 -14.02 52.84
C THR A 480 16.62 -13.63 54.22
N GLY A 481 15.31 -13.48 54.36
CA GLY A 481 14.64 -13.23 55.64
C GLY A 481 14.76 -14.39 56.64
N ARG A 482 14.81 -15.64 56.16
CA ARG A 482 15.07 -16.82 57.02
C ARG A 482 16.50 -16.85 57.56
N GLN A 483 17.51 -16.47 56.77
CA GLN A 483 18.90 -16.46 57.23
C GLN A 483 19.18 -15.44 58.35
N GLY A 484 18.52 -14.27 58.35
CA GLY A 484 18.66 -13.27 59.42
C GLY A 484 18.10 -13.72 60.78
N SER A 485 17.19 -14.70 60.80
CA SER A 485 16.61 -15.25 62.03
C SER A 485 17.49 -16.34 62.69
N PHE A 486 18.35 -16.99 61.91
CA PHE A 486 19.27 -18.02 62.43
C PHE A 486 20.48 -17.41 63.16
N VAL A 487 20.94 -16.23 62.71
CA VAL A 487 22.11 -15.55 63.31
C VAL A 487 21.80 -14.92 64.68
N LYS A 488 20.54 -14.57 64.98
CA LYS A 488 20.14 -13.97 66.27
C LYS A 488 19.93 -14.95 67.42
N ARG A 489 19.95 -16.27 67.20
CA ARG A 489 19.87 -17.27 68.28
C ARG A 489 21.24 -17.75 68.82
N GLY A 490 22.35 -17.30 68.23
CA GLY A 490 23.72 -17.74 68.60
C GLY A 490 24.56 -16.79 69.45
N ARG A 491 24.03 -15.63 69.89
CA ARG A 491 24.77 -14.69 70.75
C ARG A 491 23.97 -14.36 72.01
N GLY A 492 23.99 -15.29 72.96
CA GLY A 492 23.53 -15.07 74.32
C GLY A 492 24.47 -15.78 75.29
N ASN A 493 25.17 -14.98 76.11
CA ASN A 493 25.94 -15.33 77.31
C ASN A 493 27.37 -15.85 77.13
N LEU A 494 28.30 -14.89 77.04
CA LEU A 494 29.60 -14.98 77.70
C LEU A 494 29.74 -13.74 78.60
N ARG A 495 29.45 -13.90 79.90
CA ARG A 495 29.84 -12.96 80.96
C ARG A 495 31.25 -13.34 81.40
N PHE A 496 32.21 -12.45 81.20
CA PHE A 496 33.47 -12.43 81.95
C PHE A 496 33.27 -11.53 83.17
N SER A 497 33.55 -12.03 84.37
CA SER A 497 33.87 -11.19 85.53
C SER A 497 35.38 -11.27 85.78
N LEU A 498 35.93 -10.12 86.13
CA LEU A 498 37.31 -9.92 86.55
C LEU A 498 37.64 -10.72 87.82
N GLY A 499 38.81 -11.34 87.79
CA GLY A 499 39.79 -11.40 88.87
C GLY A 499 41.09 -10.84 88.33
#